data_AF-A0A7H8LWI6-F1
#
_entry.id   AF-A0A7H8LWI6-F1
#
_cell.length_a   1.000
_cell.length_b   1.000
_cell.length_c   1.000
_cell.angle_alpha   90.00
_cell.angle_beta   90.00
_cell.angle_gamma   90.00
#
_symmetry.space_group_name_H-M   'P 1'
#
loop_
_entity.id
_entity.type
_entity.pdbx_description
1 polymer ?
#
loop_
_entity_poly.entity_id
_entity_poly.type
_entity_poly.pdbx_seq_one_letter_code
_entity_poly.pdbx_strand_id
1 'polypeptide(L)'
;MSELEVALKHLHKDADNWRNAAKVMEKAARDVAAMKDLASGFGYLGKKAECDTTYATLNQTLVNVGGQAGKVFQEIAHKLDTVGRAYEHAEEMNVADVKKIRQGWHI
;
A
#
# COMPACT_ATOMS: atom_id res chain seq x y z
N MET A 1 -17.88 20.74 10.53
CA MET A 1 -17.21 19.64 9.80
C MET A 1 -18.31 18.69 9.39
N SER A 2 -18.46 18.41 8.10
CA SER A 2 -19.51 17.51 7.59
C SER A 2 -19.13 16.04 7.80
N GLU A 3 -20.11 15.13 7.76
CA GLU A 3 -19.85 13.68 7.81
C GLU A 3 -18.95 13.22 6.65
N LEU A 4 -19.08 13.88 5.49
CA LEU A 4 -18.24 13.62 4.32
C LEU A 4 -16.78 14.05 4.54
N GLU A 5 -16.54 15.22 5.12
CA GLU A 5 -15.17 15.68 5.46
C GLU A 5 -14.48 14.71 6.43
N VAL A 6 -15.24 14.16 7.39
CA VAL A 6 -14.73 13.14 8.33
C VAL A 6 -14.41 11.84 7.58
N ALA A 7 -15.31 11.36 6.71
CA ALA A 7 -15.08 10.16 5.91
C ALA A 7 -13.87 10.29 4.97
N LEU A 8 -13.71 11.43 4.30
CA LEU A 8 -12.55 11.75 3.46
C LEU A 8 -11.24 11.73 4.24
N LYS A 9 -11.22 12.32 5.44
CA LYS A 9 -10.06 12.28 6.32
C LYS A 9 -9.69 10.84 6.70
N HIS A 10 -10.67 9.99 6.97
CA HIS A 10 -10.43 8.57 7.26
C HIS A 10 -9.91 7.82 6.04
N LEU A 11 -10.47 8.05 4.85
CA LEU A 11 -10.01 7.45 3.59
C LEU A 11 -8.55 7.80 3.28
N HIS A 12 -8.19 9.08 3.37
CA HIS A 12 -6.81 9.54 3.14
C HIS A 12 -5.83 8.94 4.17
N LYS A 13 -6.24 8.90 5.44
CA LYS A 13 -5.44 8.27 6.50
C LYS A 13 -5.22 6.78 6.25
N ASP A 14 -6.25 6.06 5.81
CA ASP A 14 -6.10 4.65 5.47
C ASP A 14 -5.23 4.44 4.23
N ALA A 15 -5.37 5.28 3.19
CA ALA A 15 -4.48 5.25 2.03
C ALA A 15 -3.00 5.42 2.46
N ASP A 16 -2.71 6.35 3.37
CA ASP A 16 -1.37 6.54 3.92
C ASP A 16 -0.87 5.34 4.72
N ASN A 17 -1.74 4.72 5.53
CA ASN A 17 -1.41 3.49 6.25
C ASN A 17 -1.03 2.37 5.29
N TRP A 18 -1.79 2.19 4.20
CA TRP A 18 -1.50 1.20 3.16
C TRP A 18 -0.19 1.49 2.43
N ARG A 19 0.11 2.74 2.08
CA ARG A 19 1.41 3.13 1.52
C ARG A 19 2.58 2.82 2.45
N ASN A 20 2.41 3.08 3.75
CA ASN A 20 3.44 2.81 4.75
C ASN A 20 3.66 1.30 4.91
N ALA A 21 2.58 0.51 4.97
CA ALA A 21 2.66 -0.95 5.00
C ALA A 21 3.38 -1.49 3.75
N ALA A 22 3.08 -0.94 2.56
CA ALA A 22 3.75 -1.33 1.32
C ALA A 22 5.27 -1.12 1.40
N LYS A 23 5.72 0.06 1.87
CA LYS A 23 7.14 0.37 2.05
C LYS A 23 7.83 -0.60 3.02
N VAL A 24 7.15 -1.00 4.10
CA VAL A 24 7.66 -1.97 5.07
C VAL A 24 7.84 -3.34 4.41
N MET A 25 6.86 -3.81 3.64
CA MET A 25 6.94 -5.10 2.94
C MET A 25 8.03 -5.12 1.89
N GLU A 26 8.15 -4.04 1.11
CA GLU A 26 9.25 -3.91 0.14
C GLU A 26 10.61 -3.87 0.81
N LYS A 27 10.74 -3.19 1.95
CA LYS A 27 11.98 -3.19 2.73
C LYS A 27 12.30 -4.59 3.24
N ALA A 28 11.33 -5.29 3.83
CA ALA A 28 11.52 -6.65 4.30
C ALA A 28 11.95 -7.59 3.16
N ALA A 29 11.32 -7.49 1.98
CA ALA A 29 11.71 -8.26 0.80
C ALA A 29 13.16 -7.97 0.37
N ARG A 30 13.59 -6.69 0.37
CA ARG A 30 14.98 -6.32 0.07
C ARG A 30 15.96 -6.84 1.11
N ASP A 31 15.63 -6.71 2.39
CA ASP A 31 16.48 -7.20 3.49
C ASP A 31 16.67 -8.71 3.38
N VAL A 32 15.61 -9.47 3.08
CA VAL A 32 15.69 -10.92 2.86
C VAL A 32 16.49 -11.26 1.60
N ALA A 33 16.27 -10.54 0.50
CA ALA A 33 17.05 -10.74 -0.74
C ALA A 33 18.56 -10.51 -0.51
N ALA A 34 18.93 -9.57 0.36
CA ALA A 34 20.32 -9.30 0.71
C ALA A 34 20.98 -10.43 1.52
N MET A 35 20.19 -11.27 2.21
CA MET A 35 20.72 -12.42 2.97
C MET A 35 21.09 -13.62 2.07
N LYS A 36 20.88 -13.53 0.75
CA LYS A 36 21.15 -14.63 -0.20
C LYS A 36 22.61 -15.12 -0.20
N ASP A 37 23.56 -14.27 0.16
CA ASP A 37 24.99 -14.62 0.21
C ASP A 37 25.30 -15.69 1.27
N LEU A 38 24.46 -15.84 2.29
CA LEU A 38 24.61 -16.89 3.30
C LEU A 38 24.37 -18.30 2.71
N ALA A 39 23.50 -18.40 1.69
CA ALA A 39 23.19 -19.67 1.03
C ALA A 39 24.43 -20.29 0.35
N SER A 40 25.30 -19.44 -0.21
CA SER A 40 26.58 -19.87 -0.78
C SER A 40 27.63 -20.26 0.27
N GLY A 41 27.43 -19.90 1.54
CA GLY A 41 28.37 -20.13 2.64
C GLY A 41 28.25 -21.48 3.35
N PHE A 42 27.19 -22.25 3.11
CA PHE A 42 26.86 -23.47 3.87
C PHE A 42 27.86 -24.64 3.72
N GLY A 43 28.77 -24.61 2.74
CA GLY A 43 29.80 -25.64 2.55
C GLY A 43 29.24 -27.07 2.39
N TYR A 44 30.06 -28.09 2.65
CA TYR A 44 29.65 -29.51 2.50
C TYR A 44 28.64 -29.95 3.57
N LEU A 45 28.85 -29.56 4.83
CA LEU A 45 27.99 -29.97 5.94
C LEU A 45 26.58 -29.40 5.83
N GLY A 46 26.44 -28.14 5.40
CA GLY A 46 25.13 -27.54 5.19
C GLY A 46 24.39 -28.12 3.97
N LYS A 47 25.11 -28.51 2.91
CA LYS A 47 24.53 -29.27 1.78
C LYS A 47 24.03 -30.64 2.18
N LYS A 48 24.80 -31.38 2.99
CA LYS A 48 24.42 -32.72 3.49
C LYS A 48 23.16 -32.67 4.37
N ALA A 49 22.93 -31.54 5.04
CA ALA A 49 21.73 -31.29 5.85
C ALA A 49 20.62 -30.52 5.10
N GLU A 50 20.75 -30.32 3.78
CA GLU A 50 19.79 -29.59 2.93
C GLU A 50 19.48 -28.15 3.41
N CYS A 51 20.37 -27.57 4.20
CA CYS A 51 20.20 -26.25 4.80
C CYS A 51 20.26 -25.15 3.72
N ASP A 52 21.13 -25.32 2.72
CA ASP A 52 21.27 -24.40 1.59
C ASP A 52 19.98 -24.29 0.76
N THR A 53 19.36 -25.42 0.46
CA THR A 53 18.16 -25.53 -0.38
C THR A 53 16.94 -25.01 0.37
N THR A 54 16.80 -25.38 1.65
CA THR A 54 15.75 -24.86 2.53
C THR A 54 15.86 -23.34 2.69
N TYR A 55 17.07 -22.84 2.92
CA TYR A 55 17.35 -21.42 3.08
C TYR A 55 17.06 -20.63 1.80
N ALA A 56 17.52 -21.12 0.64
CA ALA A 56 17.25 -20.50 -0.65
C ALA A 56 15.74 -20.46 -0.95
N THR A 57 15.02 -21.53 -0.65
CA THR A 57 13.56 -21.61 -0.85
C THR A 57 12.81 -20.63 0.03
N LEU A 58 13.16 -20.55 1.32
CA LEU A 58 12.57 -19.58 2.25
C LEU A 58 12.84 -18.15 1.79
N ASN A 59 14.08 -17.83 1.42
CA ASN A 59 14.47 -16.51 0.94
C ASN A 59 13.64 -16.11 -0.30
N GLN A 60 13.58 -16.98 -1.31
CA GLN A 60 12.78 -16.74 -2.51
C GLN A 60 11.29 -16.55 -2.20
N THR A 61 10.75 -17.35 -1.27
CA THR A 61 9.34 -17.26 -0.85
C THR A 61 9.05 -15.91 -0.20
N LEU A 62 9.88 -15.48 0.74
CA LEU A 62 9.73 -14.20 1.44
C LEU A 62 9.91 -13.00 0.50
N VAL A 63 10.86 -13.06 -0.43
CA VAL A 63 11.03 -12.03 -1.47
C VAL A 63 9.77 -11.93 -2.34
N ASN A 64 9.23 -13.06 -2.78
CA ASN A 64 8.02 -13.08 -3.61
C ASN A 64 6.79 -12.56 -2.85
N VAL A 65 6.56 -13.06 -1.63
CA VAL A 65 5.41 -12.66 -0.80
C VAL A 65 5.51 -11.19 -0.43
N GLY A 66 6.67 -10.72 0.02
CA GLY A 66 6.88 -9.30 0.34
C GLY A 66 6.69 -8.38 -0.86
N GLY A 67 7.19 -8.79 -2.04
CA GLY A 67 6.99 -8.06 -3.29
C GLY A 67 5.53 -8.02 -3.75
N GLN A 68 4.80 -9.13 -3.63
CA GLN A 68 3.38 -9.21 -3.97
C GLN A 68 2.53 -8.39 -2.99
N ALA A 69 2.76 -8.54 -1.68
CA ALA A 69 2.06 -7.78 -0.64
C ALA A 69 2.29 -6.27 -0.82
N GLY A 70 3.53 -5.85 -1.07
CA GLY A 70 3.86 -4.45 -1.36
C GLY A 70 3.03 -3.88 -2.50
N LYS A 71 2.95 -4.59 -3.63
CA LYS A 71 2.14 -4.18 -4.80
C LYS A 71 0.66 -4.07 -4.48
N VAL A 72 0.09 -5.08 -3.80
CA VAL A 72 -1.34 -5.08 -3.42
C VAL A 72 -1.65 -3.92 -2.49
N PHE A 73 -0.78 -3.63 -1.52
CA PHE A 73 -0.97 -2.51 -0.60
C PHE A 73 -0.90 -1.16 -1.31
N GLN A 74 0.02 -0.98 -2.26
CA GLN A 74 0.04 0.22 -3.12
C GLN A 74 -1.24 0.36 -3.96
N GLU A 75 -1.75 -0.75 -4.51
CA GLU A 75 -2.99 -0.74 -5.30
C GLU A 75 -4.20 -0.33 -4.45
N ILE A 76 -4.31 -0.85 -3.22
CA ILE A 76 -5.37 -0.45 -2.29
C ILE A 76 -5.27 1.04 -1.97
N ALA A 77 -4.08 1.55 -1.65
CA ALA A 77 -3.88 2.98 -1.40
C ALA A 77 -4.33 3.83 -2.58
N HIS A 78 -3.95 3.44 -3.81
CA HIS A 78 -4.34 4.16 -5.02
C HIS A 78 -5.86 4.17 -5.25
N LYS A 79 -6.55 3.06 -4.97
CA LYS A 79 -8.01 2.97 -5.07
C LYS A 79 -8.67 3.88 -4.04
N LEU A 80 -8.17 3.91 -2.80
CA LEU A 80 -8.68 4.78 -1.74
C LEU A 80 -8.51 6.26 -2.11
N ASP A 81 -7.35 6.67 -2.64
CA ASP A 81 -7.15 8.05 -3.13
C ASP A 81 -8.11 8.41 -4.26
N THR A 82 -8.35 7.46 -5.17
CA THR A 82 -9.21 7.68 -6.33
C THR A 82 -10.66 7.89 -5.90
N VAL A 83 -11.12 7.08 -4.95
CA VAL A 83 -12.44 7.26 -4.33
C VAL A 83 -12.51 8.59 -3.57
N GLY A 84 -11.49 8.93 -2.77
CA GLY A 84 -11.42 10.20 -2.04
C GLY A 84 -11.55 11.42 -2.97
N ARG A 85 -10.77 11.45 -4.06
CA ARG A 85 -10.84 12.53 -5.06
C ARG A 85 -12.20 12.61 -5.75
N ALA A 86 -12.84 11.49 -6.04
CA ALA A 86 -14.17 11.49 -6.64
C ALA A 86 -15.22 12.11 -5.70
N TYR A 87 -15.15 11.82 -4.40
CA TYR A 87 -16.01 12.42 -3.39
C TYR A 87 -15.74 13.92 -3.22
N GLU A 88 -14.47 14.34 -3.16
CA GLU A 88 -14.09 15.76 -3.10
C GLU A 88 -14.66 16.53 -4.30
N HIS A 89 -14.50 15.99 -5.51
CA HIS A 89 -15.02 16.61 -6.73
C HIS A 89 -16.56 16.72 -6.74
N ALA A 90 -17.26 15.66 -6.30
CA ALA A 90 -18.71 15.69 -6.21
C ALA A 90 -19.20 16.75 -5.20
N GLU A 91 -18.50 16.92 -4.08
CA GLU A 91 -18.83 17.94 -3.08
C GLU A 91 -18.59 19.35 -3.61
N GLU A 92 -17.48 19.60 -4.31
CA GLU A 92 -17.20 20.89 -4.95
C GLU A 92 -18.31 21.29 -5.95
N MET A 93 -18.78 20.32 -6.75
CA MET A 93 -19.91 20.53 -7.67
C MET A 93 -21.20 20.85 -6.92
N ASN A 94 -21.54 20.09 -5.88
CA ASN A 94 -22.74 20.33 -5.07
C ASN A 94 -22.72 21.71 -4.42
N VAL A 95 -21.59 22.10 -3.82
CA VAL A 95 -21.42 23.42 -3.19
C VAL A 95 -21.57 24.54 -4.22
N ALA A 96 -21.00 24.37 -5.42
CA ALA A 96 -21.12 25.33 -6.50
C ALA A 96 -22.58 25.49 -6.97
N ASP A 97 -23.33 24.39 -7.11
CA ASP A 97 -24.71 24.43 -7.58
C ASP A 97 -25.68 24.98 -6.53
N VAL A 98 -25.49 24.65 -5.25
CA VAL A 98 -26.23 25.27 -4.14
C VAL A 98 -26.00 26.78 -4.11
N LYS A 99 -24.76 27.24 -4.34
CA LYS A 99 -24.43 28.66 -4.40
C LYS A 99 -25.14 29.37 -5.56
N LYS A 100 -25.20 28.75 -6.76
CA LYS A 100 -25.94 29.28 -7.91
C LYS A 100 -27.43 29.39 -7.64
N ILE A 101 -28.06 28.37 -7.06
CA ILE A 101 -29.49 28.37 -6.71
C ILE A 101 -29.77 29.53 -5.74
N ARG A 102 -28.96 29.67 -4.69
CA ARG A 102 -29.12 30.73 -3.69
C ARG A 102 -28.99 32.13 -4.29
N GLN A 103 -28.10 32.31 -5.26
CA GLN A 103 -27.97 33.58 -5.99
C GLN A 103 -29.16 33.84 -6.93
N GLY A 104 -29.68 32.80 -7.60
CA GLY A 104 -30.86 32.91 -8.45
C GLY A 104 -32.16 33.23 -7.68
N TRP A 105 -32.22 32.92 -6.39
CA TRP A 105 -33.36 33.23 -5.50
C TRP A 105 -33.26 34.63 -4.85
N HIS A 106 -32.21 35.40 -5.15
CA HIS A 106 -32.06 36.81 -4.72
C HIS A 106 -32.38 37.80 -5.85
N ILE A 107 -33.19 37.38 -6.83
CA ILE A 107 -33.75 38.20 -7.91
C ILE A 107 -35.23 38.45 -7.63
#